data_AF-A0A7J9ZGG1-F1
#
_entry.id   AF-A0A7J9ZGG1-F1
#
_cell.length_a   1.000
_cell.length_b   1.000
_cell.length_c   1.000
_cell.angle_alpha   90.00
_cell.angle_beta   90.00
_cell.angle_gamma   90.00
#
_symmetry.space_group_name_H-M   'P 1'
#
loop_
_entity.id
_entity.type
_entity.pdbx_description
1 polymer ?
#
loop_
_entity_poly.entity_id
_entity_poly.type
_entity_poly.pdbx_seq_one_letter_code
_entity_poly.pdbx_strand_id
1 'polypeptide(L)'
;MQDEPIYLDCNSTTPVDPRVVDAMLPYLCAHFGNPSNTYHYGAEPRQALASARDQLARLLGTTADEITFTGSGSKANTLAIRGAALAHARSERPRHRVARTSSKSYARTARPQLGPGDAREGAPRRLTRANCRRGPRGTPAGTSRS
;
A
#
# COMPACT_ATOMS: atom_id res chain seq x y z
N MET A 1 -29.08 27.90 21.27
CA MET A 1 -28.01 27.97 20.26
C MET A 1 -27.40 26.60 20.22
N GLN A 2 -27.60 25.86 19.15
CA GLN A 2 -26.96 24.56 19.01
C GLN A 2 -25.49 24.83 18.68
N ASP A 3 -24.57 24.30 19.48
CA ASP A 3 -23.14 24.35 19.17
C ASP A 3 -22.91 23.55 17.87
N GLU A 4 -22.51 24.24 16.82
CA GLU A 4 -22.13 23.61 15.55
C GLU A 4 -20.82 22.82 15.78
N PRO A 5 -20.78 21.52 15.48
CA PRO A 5 -19.58 20.72 15.68
C PRO A 5 -18.45 21.16 14.73
N ILE A 6 -17.29 21.53 15.29
CA ILE A 6 -16.10 21.89 14.51
C ILE A 6 -15.32 20.62 14.13
N TYR A 7 -15.10 20.41 12.83
CA TYR A 7 -14.33 19.27 12.32
C TYR A 7 -12.82 19.56 12.31
N LEU A 8 -12.07 18.82 13.13
CA LEU A 8 -10.61 19.00 13.27
C LEU A 8 -9.79 17.76 12.83
N ASP A 9 -10.41 16.79 12.16
CA ASP A 9 -9.75 15.54 11.74
C ASP A 9 -9.59 15.42 10.21
N CYS A 10 -9.04 16.46 9.59
CA CYS A 10 -8.76 16.48 8.14
C CYS A 10 -7.72 15.44 7.69
N ASN A 11 -7.05 14.78 8.63
CA ASN A 11 -6.10 13.71 8.34
C ASN A 11 -6.81 12.36 8.05
N SER A 12 -7.99 12.13 8.63
CA SER A 12 -8.79 10.93 8.34
C SER A 12 -9.56 11.06 7.04
N THR A 13 -10.26 12.17 6.83
CA THR A 13 -10.97 12.50 5.59
C THR A 13 -11.17 14.00 5.50
N THR A 14 -11.47 14.51 4.31
CA THR A 14 -11.77 15.93 4.09
C THR A 14 -13.18 16.08 3.55
N PRO A 15 -13.91 17.16 3.91
CA PRO A 15 -15.15 17.52 3.23
C PRO A 15 -14.87 17.74 1.73
N VAL A 16 -15.78 17.26 0.88
CA VAL A 16 -15.67 17.45 -0.57
C VAL A 16 -15.97 18.91 -0.92
N ASP A 17 -15.10 19.56 -1.69
CA ASP A 17 -15.33 20.91 -2.19
C ASP A 17 -16.59 20.94 -3.08
N PRO A 18 -17.53 21.88 -2.91
CA PRO A 18 -18.75 21.97 -3.71
C PRO A 18 -18.49 21.97 -5.22
N ARG A 19 -17.38 22.58 -5.67
CA ARG A 19 -17.01 22.61 -7.09
C ARG A 19 -16.68 21.23 -7.63
N VAL A 20 -16.18 20.33 -6.78
CA VAL A 20 -15.93 18.93 -7.13
C VAL A 20 -17.26 18.20 -7.29
N VAL A 21 -18.22 18.44 -6.40
CA VAL A 21 -19.56 17.86 -6.51
C VAL A 21 -20.21 18.29 -7.83
N ASP A 22 -20.19 19.59 -8.13
CA ASP A 22 -20.75 20.14 -9.36
C ASP A 22 -20.09 19.55 -10.61
N ALA A 23 -18.77 19.36 -10.59
CA ALA A 23 -18.04 18.73 -11.69
C ALA A 23 -18.35 17.23 -11.84
N MET A 24 -18.67 16.53 -10.75
CA MET A 24 -18.95 15.08 -10.77
C MET A 24 -20.41 14.75 -11.13
N LEU A 25 -21.37 15.58 -10.73
CA LEU A 25 -22.81 15.35 -10.93
C LEU A 25 -23.21 14.97 -12.36
N PRO A 26 -22.70 15.63 -13.42
CA PRO A 26 -23.04 15.27 -14.81
C PRO A 26 -22.74 13.80 -15.13
N TYR A 27 -21.67 13.23 -14.60
CA TYR A 27 -21.25 11.84 -14.85
C TYR A 27 -22.00 10.82 -14.00
N LEU A 28 -22.74 11.28 -12.99
CA LEU A 28 -23.64 10.43 -12.20
C LEU A 28 -25.06 10.42 -12.78
N CYS A 29 -25.49 11.49 -13.44
CA CYS A 29 -26.86 11.65 -13.92
C CYS A 29 -27.00 11.53 -15.46
N ALA A 30 -26.27 12.35 -16.22
CA ALA A 30 -26.48 12.51 -17.67
C ALA A 30 -25.47 11.70 -18.51
N HIS A 31 -24.22 11.64 -18.08
CA HIS A 31 -23.12 10.96 -18.76
C HIS A 31 -22.72 9.68 -18.01
N PHE A 32 -23.70 8.81 -17.77
CA PHE A 32 -23.52 7.57 -17.00
C PHE A 32 -22.92 6.40 -17.81
N GLY A 33 -22.66 6.60 -19.10
CA GLY A 33 -22.24 5.53 -20.00
C GLY A 33 -20.86 4.96 -19.68
N ASN A 34 -20.61 3.71 -20.08
CA ASN A 34 -19.32 3.08 -19.86
C ASN A 34 -18.26 3.65 -20.84
N PRO A 35 -17.15 4.25 -20.34
CA PRO A 35 -16.09 4.81 -21.18
C PRO A 35 -15.36 3.78 -22.06
N SER A 36 -15.49 2.48 -21.80
CA SER A 36 -14.95 1.44 -22.69
C SER A 36 -15.77 1.23 -23.96
N ASN A 37 -17.01 1.73 -24.01
CA ASN A 37 -17.93 1.45 -25.11
C ASN A 37 -17.87 2.53 -26.19
N THR A 38 -17.85 2.11 -27.45
CA THR A 38 -17.66 3.01 -28.61
C THR A 38 -18.92 3.78 -29.02
N TYR A 39 -20.09 3.45 -28.45
CA TYR A 39 -21.34 4.15 -28.75
C TYR A 39 -21.41 5.53 -28.09
N HIS A 40 -22.38 6.35 -28.52
CA HIS A 40 -22.56 7.76 -28.13
C HIS A 40 -22.39 8.04 -26.62
N TYR A 41 -23.05 7.25 -25.76
CA TYR A 41 -22.98 7.44 -24.30
C TYR A 41 -21.60 7.18 -23.66
N GLY A 42 -20.65 6.56 -24.37
CA GLY A 42 -19.29 6.33 -23.87
C GLY A 42 -18.29 7.43 -24.21
N ALA A 43 -18.65 8.39 -25.09
CA ALA A 43 -17.74 9.44 -25.54
C ALA A 43 -17.41 10.45 -24.42
N GLU A 44 -18.43 11.04 -23.82
CA GLU A 44 -18.28 12.06 -22.76
C GLU A 44 -17.52 11.53 -21.52
N PRO A 45 -17.85 10.35 -20.94
CA PRO A 45 -17.11 9.82 -19.81
C PRO A 45 -15.65 9.48 -20.16
N ARG A 46 -15.39 9.04 -21.39
CA ARG A 46 -14.03 8.75 -21.86
C ARG A 46 -13.19 10.04 -21.92
N GLN A 47 -13.74 11.11 -22.48
CA GLN A 47 -13.07 12.40 -22.55
C GLN A 47 -12.82 12.98 -21.15
N ALA A 48 -13.79 12.86 -20.25
CA ALA A 48 -13.64 13.27 -18.85
C ALA A 48 -12.49 12.54 -18.14
N LEU A 49 -12.39 11.21 -18.33
CA LEU A 49 -11.29 10.42 -17.78
C LEU A 49 -9.93 10.78 -18.39
N ALA A 50 -9.88 11.13 -19.67
CA ALA A 50 -8.65 11.59 -20.31
C ALA A 50 -8.20 12.93 -19.71
N SER A 51 -9.11 13.91 -19.61
CA SER A 51 -8.86 15.20 -18.99
C SER A 51 -8.40 15.07 -17.53
N ALA A 52 -9.05 14.19 -16.74
CA ALA A 52 -8.65 13.92 -15.36
C ALA A 52 -7.23 13.34 -15.26
N ARG A 53 -6.82 12.45 -16.18
CA ARG A 53 -5.44 11.95 -16.23
C ARG A 53 -4.46 13.07 -16.54
N ASP A 54 -4.75 13.91 -17.52
CA ASP A 54 -3.86 15.02 -17.89
C ASP A 54 -3.69 16.03 -16.75
N GLN A 55 -4.76 16.34 -16.02
CA GLN A 55 -4.71 17.20 -14.84
C GLN A 55 -3.82 16.61 -13.74
N LEU A 56 -3.97 15.31 -13.46
CA LEU A 56 -3.12 14.62 -12.48
C LEU A 56 -1.67 14.52 -12.94
N ALA A 57 -1.43 14.26 -14.23
CA ALA A 57 -0.09 14.19 -14.82
C ALA A 57 0.66 15.51 -14.65
N ARG A 58 -0.02 16.64 -14.92
CA ARG A 58 0.54 17.98 -14.69
C ARG A 58 0.79 18.26 -13.22
N LEU A 59 -0.12 17.85 -12.33
CA LEU A 59 0.02 18.05 -10.89
C LEU A 59 1.19 17.25 -10.31
N LEU A 60 1.42 16.03 -10.80
CA LEU A 60 2.44 15.10 -10.29
C LEU A 60 3.78 15.20 -11.06
N GLY A 61 3.82 15.90 -12.19
CA GLY A 61 4.99 15.97 -13.07
C GLY A 61 5.28 14.66 -13.80
N THR A 62 4.24 13.88 -14.13
CA THR A 62 4.35 12.57 -14.79
C THR A 62 3.67 12.61 -16.17
N THR A 63 3.71 11.50 -16.89
CA THR A 63 2.90 11.32 -18.11
C THR A 63 1.53 10.74 -17.78
N ALA A 64 0.53 10.95 -18.65
CA ALA A 64 -0.82 10.43 -18.46
C ALA A 64 -0.87 8.88 -18.46
N ASP A 65 0.03 8.24 -19.21
CA ASP A 65 0.10 6.78 -19.35
C ASP A 65 0.61 6.08 -18.07
N GLU A 66 1.29 6.82 -17.19
CA GLU A 66 1.77 6.31 -15.90
C GLU A 66 0.68 6.32 -14.82
N ILE A 67 -0.49 6.91 -15.10
CA ILE A 67 -1.56 7.12 -14.12
C ILE A 67 -2.60 6.01 -14.18
N THR A 68 -2.65 5.22 -13.11
CA THR A 68 -3.68 4.19 -12.89
C THR A 68 -4.63 4.62 -11.77
N PHE A 69 -5.91 4.80 -12.11
CA PHE A 69 -6.96 5.05 -11.12
C PHE A 69 -7.24 3.79 -10.30
N THR A 70 -7.35 3.95 -8.98
CA THR A 70 -7.75 2.87 -8.08
C THR A 70 -8.88 3.33 -7.17
N GLY A 71 -9.66 2.41 -6.63
CA GLY A 71 -10.80 2.75 -5.78
C GLY A 71 -10.43 3.32 -4.41
N SER A 72 -9.17 3.25 -3.98
CA SER A 72 -8.67 3.88 -2.74
C SER A 72 -7.14 3.80 -2.66
N GLY A 73 -6.52 4.65 -1.83
CA GLY A 73 -5.08 4.59 -1.58
C GLY A 73 -4.60 3.23 -1.07
N SER A 74 -5.42 2.52 -0.29
CA SER A 74 -5.09 1.14 0.14
C SER A 74 -5.05 0.14 -1.02
N LYS A 75 -5.93 0.30 -2.02
CA LYS A 75 -5.90 -0.52 -3.24
C LYS A 75 -4.69 -0.17 -4.11
N ALA A 76 -4.33 1.10 -4.26
CA ALA A 76 -3.11 1.54 -4.94
C ALA A 76 -1.86 0.89 -4.35
N ASN A 77 -1.72 0.95 -3.02
CA ASN A 77 -0.57 0.36 -2.33
C ASN A 77 -0.49 -1.15 -2.53
N THR A 78 -1.64 -1.83 -2.45
CA THR A 78 -1.71 -3.28 -2.68
C THR A 78 -1.32 -3.65 -4.11
N LEU A 79 -1.81 -2.87 -5.09
CA LEU A 79 -1.46 -3.04 -6.51
C LEU A 79 0.05 -2.85 -6.72
N ALA A 80 0.65 -1.80 -6.16
CA ALA A 80 2.08 -1.53 -6.29
C ALA A 80 2.95 -2.64 -5.68
N ILE A 81 2.64 -3.07 -4.45
CA ILE A 81 3.41 -4.11 -3.75
C ILE A 81 3.31 -5.46 -4.48
N ARG A 82 2.08 -5.89 -4.83
CA ARG A 82 1.87 -7.15 -5.54
C ARG A 82 2.46 -7.09 -6.95
N GLY A 83 2.29 -5.98 -7.66
CA GLY A 83 2.86 -5.77 -8.99
C GLY A 83 4.38 -5.88 -8.98
N ALA A 84 5.05 -5.20 -8.04
CA ALA A 84 6.49 -5.31 -7.87
C ALA A 84 6.93 -6.73 -7.51
N ALA A 85 6.22 -7.42 -6.61
CA ALA A 85 6.52 -8.80 -6.25
C ALA A 85 6.41 -9.76 -7.44
N LEU A 86 5.34 -9.65 -8.25
CA LEU A 86 5.13 -10.47 -9.44
C LEU A 86 6.15 -10.17 -10.55
N ALA A 87 6.52 -8.90 -10.74
CA ALA A 87 7.58 -8.53 -11.68
C ALA A 87 8.94 -9.13 -11.28
N HIS A 88 9.26 -9.12 -9.98
CA HIS A 88 10.49 -9.72 -9.46
C HIS A 88 10.47 -11.25 -9.43
N ALA A 89 9.34 -11.89 -9.16
CA ALA A 89 9.22 -13.35 -9.20
C ALA A 89 9.48 -13.90 -10.62
N ARG A 90 9.22 -13.10 -11.65
CA ARG A 90 9.56 -13.40 -13.05
C ARG A 90 11.03 -13.14 -13.40
N SER A 91 11.81 -12.57 -12.47
CA SER A 91 13.24 -12.33 -12.64
C SER A 91 14.04 -13.47 -12.01
N GLU A 92 15.09 -13.97 -12.66
CA GLU A 92 15.87 -15.16 -12.23
C GLU A 92 16.63 -15.02 -10.90
N ARG A 93 16.54 -13.88 -10.20
CA ARG A 93 17.26 -13.64 -8.95
C ARG A 93 16.29 -13.35 -7.80
N PRO A 94 16.04 -14.32 -6.90
CA PRO A 94 15.21 -14.08 -5.73
C PRO A 94 15.90 -13.08 -4.79
N ARG A 95 15.22 -11.97 -4.48
CA ARG A 95 15.64 -11.00 -3.47
C ARG A 95 14.55 -10.87 -2.41
N HIS A 96 14.88 -11.12 -1.15
CA HIS A 96 13.98 -10.94 -0.02
C HIS A 96 13.73 -9.44 0.23
N ARG A 97 12.47 -9.03 0.35
CA ARG A 97 12.08 -7.64 0.68
C ARG A 97 11.44 -7.59 2.06
N VAL A 98 11.94 -6.71 2.92
CA VAL A 98 11.34 -6.38 4.22
C VAL A 98 10.71 -5.00 4.11
N ALA A 99 9.39 -4.93 4.21
CA ALA A 99 8.68 -3.65 4.33
C ALA A 99 8.26 -3.46 5.78
N ARG A 100 8.81 -2.43 6.44
CA ARG A 100 8.33 -1.98 7.76
C ARG A 100 7.22 -0.97 7.52
N THR A 101 6.02 -1.27 8.01
CA THR A 101 4.85 -0.41 7.84
C THR A 101 4.36 0.17 9.16
N SER A 102 3.93 1.44 9.14
CA SER A 102 3.25 2.15 10.23
C SER A 102 1.72 2.06 10.17
N SER A 103 1.11 1.67 9.04
CA SER A 103 -0.35 1.58 8.91
C SER A 103 -0.86 0.16 8.70
N LYS A 104 -2.07 -0.09 9.21
CA LYS A 104 -2.75 -1.40 9.20
C LYS A 104 -3.01 -1.94 7.78
N SER A 105 -3.17 -1.08 6.77
CA SER A 105 -3.49 -1.53 5.40
C SER A 105 -2.33 -2.30 4.77
N TYR A 106 -1.09 -1.89 5.04
CA TYR A 106 0.11 -2.50 4.49
C TYR A 106 0.47 -3.87 5.10
N ALA A 107 0.20 -4.09 6.38
CA ALA A 107 0.57 -5.33 7.09
C ALA A 107 -0.14 -6.57 6.52
N ARG A 108 -1.33 -6.37 5.92
CA ARG A 108 -2.11 -7.45 5.31
C ARG A 108 -1.52 -7.91 3.98
N THR A 109 -0.99 -6.98 3.19
CA THR A 109 -0.42 -7.25 1.87
C THR A 109 0.91 -8.01 1.95
N ALA A 110 1.64 -7.85 3.06
CA ALA A 110 2.89 -8.57 3.32
C ALA A 110 2.68 -10.02 3.81
N ARG A 111 1.45 -10.44 4.13
CA ARG A 111 1.17 -11.86 4.42
C ARG A 111 1.10 -12.63 3.10
N PRO A 112 1.87 -13.72 2.92
CA PRO A 112 1.67 -14.63 1.82
C PRO A 112 0.21 -15.12 1.83
N GLN A 113 -0.54 -14.86 0.76
CA GLN A 113 -1.77 -15.62 0.51
C GLN A 113 -1.32 -16.96 -0.08
N LEU A 114 -0.85 -17.86 0.79
CA LEU A 114 -0.58 -19.25 0.44
C LEU A 114 -1.91 -19.86 -0.03
N GLY A 115 -1.97 -20.33 -1.27
CA GLY A 115 -3.08 -21.17 -1.70
C GLY A 115 -3.05 -22.48 -0.92
N PRO A 116 -4.16 -23.26 -0.88
CA PRO A 116 -4.21 -24.54 -0.19
C PRO A 116 -3.19 -25.59 -0.69
N GLY A 117 -2.41 -25.30 -1.74
CA GLY A 117 -1.34 -26.16 -2.28
C GLY A 117 0.10 -25.80 -1.85
N ASP A 118 0.35 -24.63 -1.27
CA ASP A 118 1.73 -24.14 -1.02
C ASP A 118 2.26 -24.50 0.40
N ALA A 119 1.54 -25.35 1.13
CA ALA A 119 1.91 -25.79 2.48
C ALA A 119 2.92 -26.94 2.50
N ARG A 120 3.93 -26.91 1.61
CA ARG A 120 5.09 -27.81 1.73
C ARG A 120 6.37 -26.99 1.76
N GLU A 121 7.04 -27.15 2.90
CA GLU A 121 8.45 -26.87 3.14
C GLU A 121 8.83 -25.43 3.53
N GLY A 122 8.94 -25.19 4.84
CA GLY A 122 9.52 -23.97 5.39
C GLY A 122 8.95 -23.52 6.74
N ALA A 123 8.80 -24.43 7.70
CA ALA A 123 8.47 -24.02 9.07
C ALA A 123 9.58 -23.08 9.61
N PRO A 124 9.25 -21.93 10.23
CA PRO A 124 10.25 -21.06 10.81
C PRO A 124 10.96 -21.80 11.94
N ARG A 125 12.28 -22.02 11.79
CA ARG A 125 13.13 -22.54 12.86
C ARG A 125 12.97 -21.64 14.08
N ARG A 126 12.34 -22.17 15.13
CA ARG A 126 12.36 -21.59 16.48
C ARG A 126 13.82 -21.26 16.81
N LEU A 127 14.14 -19.97 16.92
CA LEU A 127 15.34 -19.56 17.65
C LEU A 127 15.13 -19.97 19.11
N THR A 128 15.66 -21.14 19.48
CA THR A 128 15.90 -21.49 20.87
C THR A 128 16.94 -20.52 21.42
N ARG A 129 16.64 -19.93 22.58
CA ARG A 129 17.49 -19.01 23.34
C ARG A 129 18.94 -19.51 23.37
N ALA A 130 19.83 -18.81 22.68
CA ALA A 130 21.27 -18.98 22.85
C ALA A 130 21.71 -18.30 24.16
N ASN A 131 22.28 -19.11 25.06
CA ASN A 131 23.46 -18.82 25.86
C ASN A 131 23.68 -17.35 26.30
N CYS A 132 23.06 -16.98 27.42
CA CYS A 132 23.57 -15.93 28.30
C CYS A 132 23.94 -16.56 29.65
N ARG A 133 25.24 -16.82 29.86
CA ARG A 133 26.01 -16.77 31.13
C ARG A 133 27.18 -17.75 31.12
N ARG A 134 28.35 -17.28 30.68
CA ARG A 134 29.64 -17.66 31.27
C ARG A 134 30.46 -16.39 31.43
N GLY A 135 30.52 -15.89 32.66
CA GLY A 135 31.44 -14.81 33.04
C GLY A 135 32.88 -15.34 33.12
N PRO A 136 33.89 -14.44 33.04
CA PRO A 136 35.30 -14.81 33.04
C PRO A 136 35.75 -15.29 34.44
N ARG A 137 36.53 -16.38 34.47
CA ARG A 137 37.16 -16.93 35.67
C ARG A 137 38.30 -16.01 36.10
N GLY A 138 38.19 -15.44 37.30
CA GLY A 138 39.31 -14.81 38.00
C GLY A 138 40.19 -15.86 38.67
N THR A 139 41.50 -15.73 38.49
CA THR A 139 42.55 -16.34 39.32
C THR A 139 42.58 -15.69 40.70
N PRO A 140 43.06 -16.42 41.71
CA PRO A 140 44.12 -15.82 42.51
C PRO A 140 45.28 -16.78 42.78
N ALA A 141 46.49 -16.23 42.64
CA ALA A 141 47.71 -16.74 43.24
C ALA A 141 47.67 -16.46 44.75
N GLY A 142 48.19 -17.38 45.57
CA GLY A 142 48.29 -17.23 47.01
C GLY A 142 49.12 -18.33 47.65
N THR A 143 50.41 -18.08 47.77
CA THR A 143 51.42 -18.79 48.55
C THR A 143 51.09 -18.83 50.05
N SER A 144 51.31 -19.96 50.74
CA SER A 144 52.22 -20.05 51.90
C SER A 144 52.18 -21.42 52.60
N ARG A 145 53.39 -21.94 52.82
CA ARG A 145 53.89 -22.92 53.79
C ARG A 145 53.01 -23.19 55.02
N SER A 146 52.89 -24.46 55.39
CA SER A 146 53.60 -25.11 56.52
C SER A 146 53.13 -26.56 56.65
#